data_AF-A0A8J8MW61-F1
#
_entry.id   AF-A0A8J8MW61-F1
#
_cell.length_a   1.000
_cell.length_b   1.000
_cell.length_c   1.000
_cell.angle_alpha   90.00
_cell.angle_beta   90.00
_cell.angle_gamma   90.00
#
_symmetry.space_group_name_H-M   'P 1'
#
loop_
_entity.id
_entity.type
_entity.pdbx_description
1 polymer ?
#
loop_
_entity_poly.entity_id
_entity_poly.type
_entity_poly.pdbx_seq_one_letter_code
_entity_poly.pdbx_strand_id
1 'polypeptide(L)'
;MKNDAVIYVTNHPVTPAAIARHLGICAPMVRPTMGDLGCRMLPGGRYDLAELWRRIWGIDRVPRAWLEAMERPLLSIEAVAEMVGVHSATIRRAGNTRSPKWRLPDHCDLGERTRRYLPLHIEAWLRGEPPEDWLKRQYRPSGPLGLRLRGAGNAQFEVPF
;
A
#
# COMPACT_ATOMS: atom_id res chain seq x y z
N MET A 1 -12.91 -27.72 5.87
CA MET A 1 -13.03 -26.74 4.78
C MET A 1 -11.90 -27.03 3.80
N LYS A 2 -12.21 -27.27 2.52
CA LYS A 2 -11.19 -27.49 1.50
C LYS A 2 -10.31 -26.24 1.45
N ASN A 3 -8.98 -26.43 1.55
CA ASN A 3 -8.02 -25.38 1.25
C ASN A 3 -8.11 -25.10 -0.25
N ASP A 4 -9.09 -24.31 -0.67
CA ASP A 4 -9.10 -23.73 -2.00
C ASP A 4 -7.80 -22.92 -2.10
N ALA A 5 -6.94 -23.32 -3.02
CA ALA A 5 -5.64 -22.69 -3.19
C ALA A 5 -5.88 -21.22 -3.55
N VAL A 6 -5.62 -20.32 -2.59
CA VAL A 6 -5.74 -18.87 -2.81
C VAL A 6 -4.66 -18.47 -3.81
N ILE A 7 -5.09 -18.05 -5.00
CA ILE A 7 -4.20 -17.54 -6.05
C ILE A 7 -3.92 -16.08 -5.75
N TYR A 8 -2.65 -15.74 -5.61
CA TYR A 8 -2.20 -14.37 -5.38
C TYR A 8 -1.79 -13.70 -6.69
N VAL A 9 -1.98 -12.38 -6.74
CA VAL A 9 -1.53 -11.53 -7.85
C VAL A 9 -0.01 -11.43 -7.80
N THR A 10 0.66 -11.89 -8.87
CA THR A 10 2.12 -11.82 -9.00
C THR A 10 2.58 -10.64 -9.84
N ASN A 11 1.74 -10.18 -10.77
CA ASN A 11 1.89 -8.96 -11.54
C ASN A 11 0.52 -8.40 -11.90
N HIS A 12 0.45 -7.09 -12.09
CA HIS A 12 -0.72 -6.41 -12.64
C HIS A 12 -0.28 -5.17 -13.44
N PRO A 13 0.14 -5.35 -14.71
CA PRO A 13 0.62 -4.27 -15.55
C PRO A 13 -0.51 -3.31 -15.94
N VAL A 14 -0.38 -2.05 -15.57
CA VAL A 14 -1.35 -0.98 -15.85
C VAL A 14 -0.72 0.20 -16.57
N THR A 15 -1.54 0.99 -17.24
CA THR A 15 -1.08 2.18 -17.99
C THR A 15 -0.70 3.32 -17.05
N PRO A 16 0.12 4.29 -17.49
CA PRO A 16 0.40 5.50 -16.72
C PRO A 16 -0.87 6.28 -16.33
N ALA A 17 -1.90 6.29 -17.18
CA ALA A 17 -3.19 6.91 -16.87
C ALA A 17 -3.92 6.19 -15.72
N ALA A 18 -3.85 4.86 -15.68
CA ALA A 18 -4.40 4.10 -14.57
C ALA A 18 -3.64 4.37 -13.27
N ILE A 19 -2.31 4.49 -13.31
CA ILE A 19 -1.50 4.91 -12.15
C ILE A 19 -1.87 6.33 -11.68
N ALA A 20 -1.99 7.28 -12.61
CA ALA A 20 -2.40 8.65 -12.30
C ALA A 20 -3.73 8.68 -11.54
N ARG A 21 -4.71 7.94 -12.03
CA ARG A 21 -6.03 7.77 -11.40
C ARG A 21 -5.93 7.06 -10.05
N HIS A 22 -5.17 5.97 -9.96
CA HIS A 22 -5.00 5.20 -8.72
C HIS A 22 -4.37 6.06 -7.62
N LEU A 23 -3.28 6.76 -7.94
CA LEU A 23 -2.57 7.62 -7.00
C LEU A 23 -3.25 8.98 -6.77
N GLY A 24 -4.22 9.35 -7.61
CA GLY A 24 -4.85 10.67 -7.59
C GLY A 24 -3.85 11.79 -7.84
N ILE A 25 -3.01 11.65 -8.87
CA ILE A 25 -2.01 12.63 -9.30
C ILE A 25 -2.18 12.96 -10.79
N CYS A 26 -1.60 14.07 -11.24
CA CYS A 26 -1.64 14.42 -12.67
C CYS A 26 -0.68 13.54 -13.50
N ALA A 27 -1.04 13.30 -14.76
CA ALA A 27 -0.28 12.40 -15.65
C ALA A 27 1.23 12.72 -15.76
N PRO A 28 1.68 13.98 -15.82
CA PRO A 28 3.11 14.30 -15.87
C PRO A 28 3.89 13.86 -14.63
N MET A 29 3.22 13.74 -13.47
CA MET A 29 3.84 13.36 -12.21
C MET A 29 4.01 11.85 -12.06
N VAL A 30 3.35 11.03 -12.90
CA VAL A 30 3.43 9.57 -12.79
C VAL A 30 4.85 9.07 -12.89
N ARG A 31 5.61 9.49 -13.91
CA ARG A 31 6.97 8.98 -14.12
C ARG A 31 7.93 9.39 -13.00
N PRO A 32 7.99 10.66 -12.56
CA PRO A 32 8.75 11.06 -11.37
C PRO A 32 8.35 10.27 -10.13
N THR A 33 7.06 10.24 -9.79
CA THR A 33 6.57 9.56 -8.58
C THR A 33 6.88 8.06 -8.59
N MET A 34 6.69 7.38 -9.73
CA MET A 34 7.04 5.95 -9.83
C MET A 34 8.56 5.73 -9.71
N GLY A 35 9.38 6.66 -10.21
CA GLY A 35 10.84 6.66 -10.05
C GLY A 35 11.26 6.81 -8.59
N ASP A 36 10.69 7.78 -7.88
CA ASP A 36 10.97 8.03 -6.46
C ASP A 36 10.56 6.85 -5.57
N LEU A 37 9.45 6.20 -5.91
CA LEU A 37 8.99 4.96 -5.26
C LEU A 37 9.81 3.72 -5.67
N GLY A 38 10.73 3.86 -6.63
CA GLY A 38 11.58 2.79 -7.14
C GLY A 38 10.86 1.76 -8.02
N CYS A 39 9.64 2.05 -8.47
CA CYS A 39 8.87 1.16 -9.35
C CYS A 39 9.43 1.22 -10.78
N ARG A 40 9.75 0.05 -11.35
CA ARG A 40 10.32 -0.01 -12.70
C ARG A 40 9.23 0.11 -13.75
N MET A 41 9.55 0.82 -14.83
CA MET A 41 8.70 0.84 -16.02
C MET A 41 8.88 -0.47 -16.78
N LEU A 42 7.77 -1.12 -17.10
CA LEU A 42 7.70 -2.35 -17.88
C LEU A 42 7.72 -2.05 -19.40
N PRO A 43 7.99 -3.07 -20.25
CA PRO A 43 7.81 -2.96 -21.69
C PRO A 43 6.42 -2.40 -22.06
N GLY A 44 6.37 -1.56 -23.10
CA GLY A 44 5.14 -0.88 -23.49
C GLY A 44 4.72 0.29 -22.59
N GLY A 45 5.63 0.78 -21.74
CA GLY A 45 5.40 1.99 -20.94
C GLY A 45 4.42 1.81 -19.78
N ARG A 46 4.29 0.57 -19.28
CA ARG A 46 3.36 0.20 -18.18
C ARG A 46 4.09 0.17 -16.84
N TYR A 47 3.31 0.11 -15.75
CA TYR A 47 3.82 -0.11 -14.40
C TYR A 47 3.09 -1.27 -13.75
N ASP A 48 3.75 -2.00 -12.86
CA ASP A 48 3.13 -3.08 -12.11
C ASP A 48 2.50 -2.54 -10.80
N LEU A 49 1.18 -2.60 -10.71
CA LEU A 49 0.45 -2.17 -9.53
C LEU A 49 0.72 -3.06 -8.31
N ALA A 50 0.97 -4.36 -8.52
CA ALA A 50 1.32 -5.27 -7.44
C ALA A 50 2.71 -4.92 -6.87
N GLU A 51 3.66 -4.53 -7.72
CA GLU A 51 4.96 -4.01 -7.28
C GLU A 51 4.81 -2.72 -6.48
N LEU A 52 3.95 -1.80 -6.94
CA LEU A 52 3.67 -0.54 -6.23
C LEU A 52 3.16 -0.82 -4.81
N TRP A 53 2.18 -1.72 -4.68
CA TRP A 53 1.61 -2.08 -3.38
C TRP A 53 2.64 -2.71 -2.44
N ARG A 54 3.46 -3.61 -2.98
CA ARG A 54 4.57 -4.23 -2.25
C ARG A 54 5.59 -3.20 -1.76
N ARG A 55 5.92 -2.20 -2.58
CA ARG A 55 6.93 -1.19 -2.22
C ARG A 55 6.44 -0.21 -1.16
N ILE A 56 5.20 0.26 -1.30
CA ILE A 56 4.65 1.26 -0.40
C ILE A 56 4.21 0.64 0.92
N TRP A 57 3.41 -0.43 0.87
CA TRP A 57 2.76 -0.99 2.07
C TRP A 57 3.32 -2.35 2.49
N GLY A 58 4.27 -2.92 1.73
CA GLY A 58 4.79 -4.28 2.02
C GLY A 58 3.74 -5.36 1.84
N ILE A 59 2.71 -5.12 1.03
CA ILE A 59 1.65 -6.08 0.71
C ILE A 59 2.09 -6.86 -0.53
N ASP A 60 2.42 -8.14 -0.37
CA ASP A 60 2.98 -9.00 -1.43
C ASP A 60 2.05 -10.14 -1.87
N ARG A 61 0.90 -10.30 -1.19
CA ARG A 61 -0.02 -11.43 -1.39
C ARG A 61 -1.47 -10.96 -1.56
N VAL A 62 -1.71 -10.07 -2.52
CA VAL A 62 -3.08 -9.66 -2.86
C VAL A 62 -3.81 -10.87 -3.48
N PRO A 63 -4.91 -11.38 -2.90
CA PRO A 63 -5.65 -12.48 -3.52
C PRO A 63 -6.29 -11.99 -4.82
N ARG A 64 -6.33 -12.85 -5.85
CA ARG A 64 -6.85 -12.48 -7.18
C ARG A 64 -8.30 -11.99 -7.15
N ALA A 65 -9.10 -12.47 -6.19
CA ALA A 65 -10.48 -12.01 -5.98
C ALA A 65 -10.57 -10.51 -5.62
N TRP A 66 -9.48 -9.90 -5.15
CA TRP A 66 -9.40 -8.51 -4.73
C TRP A 66 -8.70 -7.60 -5.75
N LEU A 67 -8.50 -8.07 -6.99
CA LEU A 67 -7.82 -7.29 -8.02
C LEU A 67 -8.54 -5.96 -8.31
N GLU A 68 -9.86 -5.98 -8.41
CA GLU A 68 -10.65 -4.75 -8.63
C GLU A 68 -10.50 -3.76 -7.46
N ALA A 69 -10.44 -4.26 -6.23
CA ALA A 69 -10.20 -3.43 -5.06
C ALA A 69 -8.79 -2.81 -5.07
N MET A 70 -7.80 -3.53 -5.65
CA MET A 70 -6.44 -3.03 -5.82
C MET A 70 -6.37 -1.84 -6.78
N GLU A 71 -7.22 -1.84 -7.82
CA GLU A 71 -7.28 -0.76 -8.81
C GLU A 71 -8.01 0.51 -8.31
N ARG A 72 -8.73 0.43 -7.20
CA ARG A 72 -9.49 1.57 -6.65
C ARG A 72 -8.57 2.77 -6.39
N PRO A 73 -9.02 4.01 -6.67
CA PRO A 73 -8.27 5.19 -6.30
C PRO A 73 -7.97 5.23 -4.80
N LEU A 74 -6.75 5.63 -4.47
CA LEU A 74 -6.34 5.88 -3.09
C LEU A 74 -7.07 7.10 -2.53
N LEU A 75 -7.34 7.08 -1.24
CA LEU A 75 -8.04 8.16 -0.56
C LEU A 75 -7.08 9.28 -0.19
N SER A 76 -7.47 10.53 -0.46
CA SER A 76 -6.76 11.71 0.06
C SER A 76 -7.09 11.94 1.54
N ILE A 77 -6.33 12.83 2.19
CA ILE A 77 -6.65 13.26 3.56
C ILE A 77 -8.06 13.86 3.63
N GLU A 78 -8.43 14.64 2.62
CA GLU A 78 -9.74 15.29 2.54
C GLU A 78 -10.86 14.26 2.47
N ALA A 79 -10.73 13.24 1.62
CA ALA A 79 -11.70 12.16 1.52
C ALA A 79 -11.84 11.38 2.84
N VAL A 80 -10.71 11.04 3.49
CA VAL A 80 -10.74 10.36 4.79
C VAL A 80 -11.41 11.24 5.86
N ALA A 81 -11.13 12.53 5.87
CA ALA A 81 -11.69 13.47 6.84
C ALA A 81 -13.21 13.64 6.67
N GLU A 82 -13.67 13.71 5.42
CA GLU A 82 -15.09 13.73 5.07
C GLU A 82 -15.81 12.46 5.57
N MET A 83 -15.23 11.29 5.33
CA MET A 83 -15.80 10.00 5.76
C MET A 83 -16.04 9.90 7.28
N VAL A 84 -15.28 10.64 8.10
CA VAL A 84 -15.43 10.65 9.57
C VAL A 84 -16.03 11.92 10.13
N GLY A 85 -16.43 12.87 9.27
CA GLY A 85 -17.05 14.13 9.68
C GLY A 85 -16.11 15.05 10.47
N VAL A 86 -14.83 15.13 10.10
CA VAL A 86 -13.87 16.06 10.74
C VAL A 86 -13.13 16.92 9.73
N HIS A 87 -12.46 17.96 10.21
CA HIS A 87 -11.62 18.81 9.39
C HIS A 87 -10.33 18.08 8.95
N SER A 88 -9.92 18.23 7.69
CA SER A 88 -8.73 17.58 7.11
C SER A 88 -7.43 17.83 7.89
N ALA A 89 -7.27 19.04 8.43
CA ALA A 89 -6.15 19.40 9.29
C ALA A 89 -6.01 18.50 10.55
N THR A 90 -7.13 17.99 11.09
CA THR A 90 -7.13 17.07 12.23
C THR A 90 -6.51 15.73 11.84
N ILE A 91 -6.94 15.17 10.71
CA ILE A 91 -6.39 13.91 10.16
C ILE A 91 -4.91 14.09 9.81
N ARG A 92 -4.54 15.21 9.17
CA ARG A 92 -3.14 15.49 8.80
C ARG A 92 -2.21 15.51 10.01
N ARG A 93 -2.58 16.24 11.08
CA ARG A 93 -1.81 16.29 12.33
C ARG A 93 -1.73 14.91 12.99
N ALA A 94 -2.84 14.18 13.03
CA ALA A 94 -2.91 12.84 13.60
C ALA A 94 -2.12 11.78 12.83
N GLY A 95 -1.87 11.97 11.53
CA GLY A 95 -0.99 11.11 10.75
C GLY A 95 0.49 11.52 10.79
N ASN A 96 0.80 12.81 10.98
CA ASN A 96 2.17 13.31 11.11
C ASN A 96 2.80 13.02 12.48
N THR A 97 1.97 12.97 13.51
CA THR A 97 2.35 12.44 14.82
C THR A 97 1.85 11.01 14.87
N ARG A 98 2.53 10.06 15.53
CA ARG A 98 1.86 8.83 15.98
C ARG A 98 0.89 9.20 17.10
N SER A 99 -0.15 9.98 16.79
CA SER A 99 -1.13 10.37 17.80
C SER A 99 -1.91 9.12 18.19
N PRO A 100 -1.76 8.60 19.42
CA PRO A 100 -2.40 7.35 19.83
C PRO A 100 -3.93 7.47 19.85
N LYS A 101 -4.45 8.71 19.83
CA LYS A 101 -5.86 9.05 19.89
C LYS A 101 -6.66 8.57 18.67
N TRP A 102 -6.08 8.65 17.48
CA TRP A 102 -6.81 8.34 16.23
C TRP A 102 -6.45 6.98 15.62
N ARG A 103 -5.25 6.45 15.93
CA ARG A 103 -4.75 5.16 15.40
C ARG A 103 -4.99 5.01 13.89
N LEU A 104 -4.71 6.07 13.12
CA LEU A 104 -4.93 6.07 11.67
C LEU A 104 -4.09 4.98 10.99
N PRO A 105 -4.57 4.37 9.90
CA PRO A 105 -3.79 3.41 9.14
C PRO A 105 -2.55 4.01 8.47
N ASP A 106 -1.68 3.11 8.01
CA ASP A 106 -0.50 3.47 7.21
C ASP A 106 -0.90 4.20 5.91
N HIS A 107 -0.03 5.10 5.48
CA HIS A 107 -0.24 5.94 4.31
C HIS A 107 1.03 6.03 3.46
N CYS A 108 0.85 6.45 2.22
CA CYS A 108 1.92 6.81 1.31
C CYS A 108 2.01 8.32 1.17
N ASP A 109 3.21 8.88 1.25
CA ASP A 109 3.47 10.26 0.86
C ASP A 109 4.03 10.28 -0.58
N LEU A 110 3.28 10.87 -1.51
CA LEU A 110 3.66 11.07 -2.93
C LEU A 110 4.40 12.40 -3.16
N GLY A 111 4.69 13.12 -2.08
CA GLY A 111 5.34 14.42 -2.03
C GLY A 111 5.12 15.05 -0.65
N GLU A 112 5.75 16.19 -0.38
CA GLU A 112 5.74 16.85 0.95
C GLU A 112 4.33 17.13 1.50
N ARG A 113 3.35 17.28 0.60
CA ARG A 113 1.95 17.63 0.95
C ARG A 113 0.92 16.62 0.48
N THR A 114 1.32 15.60 -0.27
CA THR A 114 0.40 14.70 -0.94
C THR A 114 0.41 13.35 -0.25
N ARG A 115 -0.59 13.10 0.58
CA ARG A 115 -0.76 11.82 1.28
C ARG A 115 -1.90 11.01 0.69
N ARG A 116 -1.71 9.69 0.66
CA ARG A 116 -2.68 8.73 0.13
C ARG A 116 -2.84 7.52 1.05
N TYR A 117 -4.08 7.10 1.24
CA TYR A 117 -4.46 5.96 2.06
C TYR A 117 -5.07 4.85 1.20
N LEU A 118 -4.81 3.60 1.58
CA LEU A 118 -5.49 2.46 0.98
C LEU A 118 -6.97 2.44 1.41
N PRO A 119 -7.92 2.38 0.47
CA PRO A 119 -9.34 2.30 0.81
C PRO A 119 -9.66 1.16 1.79
N LEU A 120 -9.10 -0.03 1.56
CA LEU A 120 -9.34 -1.20 2.39
C LEU A 120 -8.85 -1.03 3.84
N HIS A 121 -7.73 -0.34 4.05
CA HIS A 121 -7.24 -0.04 5.40
C HIS A 121 -8.18 0.94 6.12
N ILE A 122 -8.65 1.97 5.42
CA ILE A 122 -9.58 2.96 5.98
C ILE A 122 -10.93 2.30 6.29
N GLU A 123 -11.45 1.46 5.39
CA GLU A 123 -12.70 0.73 5.60
C GLU A 123 -12.64 -0.18 6.83
N ALA A 124 -11.57 -0.97 6.99
CA ALA A 124 -11.38 -1.80 8.19
C ALA A 124 -11.28 -0.95 9.46
N TRP A 125 -10.53 0.15 9.40
CA TRP A 125 -10.38 1.08 10.52
C TRP A 125 -11.71 1.72 10.93
N LEU A 126 -12.54 2.15 9.96
CA LEU A 126 -13.88 2.71 10.22
C LEU A 126 -14.82 1.71 10.90
N ARG A 127 -14.70 0.42 10.57
CA ARG A 127 -15.47 -0.65 11.22
C ARG A 127 -14.92 -1.04 12.60
N GLY A 128 -13.74 -0.54 12.97
CA GLY A 128 -13.04 -0.98 14.19
C GLY A 128 -12.51 -2.41 14.09
N GLU A 129 -12.40 -2.95 12.88
CA GLU A 129 -11.97 -4.32 12.61
C GLU A 129 -10.47 -4.34 12.24
N PRO A 130 -9.76 -5.43 12.59
CA PRO A 130 -8.41 -5.62 12.06
C PRO A 130 -8.46 -5.80 10.54
N PRO A 131 -7.48 -5.27 9.78
CA PRO A 131 -7.40 -5.56 8.36
C PRO A 131 -7.19 -7.05 8.12
N GLU A 132 -7.67 -7.54 6.96
CA GLU A 132 -7.44 -8.92 6.54
C GLU A 132 -5.95 -9.28 6.54
N ASP A 133 -5.63 -10.55 6.81
CA ASP A 133 -4.24 -10.98 7.00
C ASP A 133 -3.34 -10.70 5.78
N TRP A 134 -3.89 -10.80 4.57
CA TRP A 134 -3.16 -10.52 3.34
C TRP A 134 -2.91 -9.03 3.11
N LEU A 135 -3.66 -8.14 3.76
CA LEU A 135 -3.56 -6.69 3.68
C LEU A 135 -2.57 -6.11 4.71
N LYS A 136 -2.04 -6.96 5.60
CA LYS A 136 -1.01 -6.59 6.58
C LYS A 136 0.35 -6.52 5.90
N ARG A 137 1.16 -5.56 6.34
CA ARG A 137 2.56 -5.42 5.92
C ARG A 137 3.35 -6.68 6.24
N GLN A 138 3.94 -7.30 5.23
CA GLN A 138 4.87 -8.41 5.44
C GLN A 138 6.28 -7.86 5.69
N TYR A 139 6.84 -8.18 6.85
CA TYR A 139 8.12 -7.64 7.34
C TYR A 139 9.38 -8.20 6.65
N ARG A 140 9.27 -8.89 5.51
CA ARG A 140 10.42 -9.60 4.92
C ARG A 140 10.67 -9.18 3.47
N PRO A 141 11.94 -9.14 3.03
CA PRO A 141 12.27 -9.03 1.62
C PRO A 141 11.83 -10.34 0.94
N SER A 142 10.60 -10.36 0.42
CA SER A 142 10.15 -11.42 -0.46
C SER A 142 10.85 -11.22 -1.80
N GLY A 143 11.92 -12.00 -2.02
CA GLY A 143 12.40 -12.23 -3.38
C GLY A 143 11.25 -12.70 -4.29
N PRO A 144 11.41 -12.66 -5.62
CA PRO A 144 10.32 -12.75 -6.60
C PRO A 144 9.45 -14.03 -6.57
N LEU A 145 9.75 -15.00 -5.69
CA LEU A 145 9.03 -16.27 -5.58
C LEU A 145 8.56 -16.63 -4.15
N GLY A 146 8.68 -15.73 -3.16
CA GLY A 146 8.31 -16.05 -1.77
C GLY A 146 9.12 -17.20 -1.13
N LEU A 147 10.20 -17.63 -1.79
CA LEU A 147 11.10 -18.66 -1.31
C LEU A 147 12.02 -18.06 -0.25
N ARG A 148 11.99 -18.66 0.95
CA ARG A 148 12.99 -18.42 1.99
C ARG A 148 14.32 -18.97 1.47
N LEU A 149 15.34 -18.13 1.31
CA LEU A 149 16.72 -18.62 1.28
C LEU A 149 16.98 -19.26 2.66
N ARG A 150 16.97 -20.59 2.69
CA ARG A 150 17.38 -21.37 3.86
C ARG A 150 18.89 -21.12 4.03
N GLY A 151 19.26 -20.20 4.93
CA GLY A 151 20.68 -19.90 5.20
C GLY A 151 21.04 -18.45 5.50
N ALA A 152 20.14 -17.46 5.33
CA ALA A 152 20.38 -16.11 5.87
C ALA A 152 20.02 -16.11 7.37
N GLY A 153 20.84 -16.81 8.16
CA GLY A 153 20.78 -16.79 9.61
C GLY A 153 21.03 -15.37 10.12
N ASN A 154 20.21 -14.96 11.07
CA ASN A 154 20.42 -13.79 11.91
C ASN A 154 21.84 -13.81 12.47
N ALA A 155 22.67 -12.87 12.05
CA ALA A 155 23.78 -12.39 12.86
C ALA A 155 23.53 -10.90 13.05
N GLN A 156 23.55 -10.46 14.31
CA GLN A 156 23.37 -9.08 14.76
C GLN A 156 21.91 -8.62 14.80
N PHE A 157 21.20 -8.96 15.88
CA PHE A 157 20.57 -8.00 16.80
C PHE A 157 19.97 -8.82 17.96
N GLU A 158 20.84 -9.48 18.72
CA GLU A 158 20.58 -9.70 20.13
C GLU A 158 21.17 -8.50 20.86
N VAL A 159 20.31 -7.69 21.48
CA VAL A 159 20.73 -6.85 22.61
C VAL A 159 19.69 -7.12 23.71
N PRO A 160 20.11 -7.57 24.90
CA PRO A 160 19.20 -7.90 25.97
C PRO A 160 18.74 -6.62 26.69
N PHE A 161 17.47 -6.65 27.12
CA PHE A 161 16.77 -5.85 28.14
C PHE A 161 17.17 -4.38 28.36
#